data_AF-A0A7Y9BGA9-F1
#
_entry.id   AF-A0A7Y9BGA9-F1
#
_cell.length_a   1.000
_cell.length_b   1.000
_cell.length_c   1.000
_cell.angle_alpha   90.00
_cell.angle_beta   90.00
_cell.angle_gamma   90.00
#
_symmetry.space_group_name_H-M   'P 1'
#
loop_
_entity.id
_entity.type
_entity.pdbx_description
1 polymer ?
#
loop_
_entity_poly.entity_id
_entity_poly.type
_entity_poly.pdbx_seq_one_letter_code
_entity_poly.pdbx_strand_id
1 'polypeptide(L)'
;MNLENEIVDKLDKIHISKQSGSVEIYNPTSFKLLGKGHQGAVFQIDENRCVKIYCAKQDLDRELHGLQLGGNIGICPKVYLSGKNFIVMEYLTYPTLFEYLDQNPLDKELTAKIIDVLDSFEQAGYNRFDHSARHIYVVPDGKMKVIDVVHMIKPQPIHLAKKLIGDMGVNAEDFVRFVQEISPKWYNRWVNDPDFPDLMTKVKG
;
A
#
# COMPACT_ATOMS: atom_id res chain seq x y z
N MET A 1 -33.41 -8.61 0.47
CA MET A 1 -32.23 -8.96 1.30
C MET A 1 -31.20 -7.87 1.05
N ASN A 2 -30.62 -7.26 2.09
CA ASN A 2 -29.64 -6.18 1.92
C ASN A 2 -28.38 -6.77 1.25
N LEU A 3 -27.81 -6.09 0.24
CA LEU A 3 -26.60 -6.52 -0.46
C LEU A 3 -25.42 -6.78 0.50
N GLU A 4 -25.38 -6.05 1.62
CA GLU A 4 -24.40 -6.25 2.69
C GLU A 4 -24.59 -7.60 3.39
N ASN A 5 -25.83 -8.03 3.64
CA ASN A 5 -26.11 -9.32 4.27
C ASN A 5 -25.67 -10.47 3.35
N GLU A 6 -25.89 -10.35 2.04
CA GLU A 6 -25.45 -11.36 1.07
C GLU A 6 -23.93 -11.51 1.02
N ILE A 7 -23.20 -10.39 1.18
CA ILE A 7 -21.73 -10.42 1.26
C ILE A 7 -21.31 -11.13 2.54
N VAL A 8 -21.87 -10.74 3.70
CA VAL A 8 -21.53 -11.35 4.99
C VAL A 8 -21.81 -12.85 5.00
N ASP A 9 -22.97 -13.29 4.48
CA ASP A 9 -23.33 -14.71 4.38
C ASP A 9 -22.36 -15.52 3.50
N LYS A 10 -21.76 -14.90 2.49
CA LYS A 10 -20.70 -15.52 1.68
C LYS A 10 -19.38 -15.54 2.44
N LEU A 11 -19.01 -14.46 3.13
CA LEU A 11 -17.77 -14.36 3.88
C LEU A 11 -17.70 -15.39 5.02
N ASP A 12 -18.80 -15.68 5.69
CA ASP A 12 -18.87 -16.69 6.75
C ASP A 12 -18.55 -18.12 6.26
N LYS A 13 -18.69 -18.37 4.95
CA LYS A 13 -18.35 -19.65 4.32
C LYS A 13 -16.88 -19.74 3.92
N ILE A 14 -16.13 -18.63 3.92
CA ILE A 14 -14.72 -18.61 3.57
C ILE A 14 -13.90 -18.83 4.84
N HIS A 15 -13.03 -19.82 4.80
CA HIS A 15 -12.13 -20.13 5.91
C HIS A 15 -10.68 -19.95 5.47
N ILE A 16 -9.94 -19.17 6.24
CA ILE A 16 -8.50 -19.03 6.08
C ILE A 16 -7.80 -19.42 7.38
N SER A 17 -6.64 -20.06 7.25
CA SER A 17 -5.81 -20.45 8.39
C SER A 17 -4.34 -20.28 8.05
N LYS A 18 -3.49 -20.19 9.07
CA LYS A 18 -2.05 -20.10 8.90
C LYS A 18 -1.44 -21.46 9.21
N GLN A 19 -0.78 -22.08 8.24
CA GLN A 19 -0.08 -23.36 8.40
C GLN A 19 1.32 -23.24 7.83
N SER A 20 2.34 -23.63 8.58
CA SER A 20 3.74 -23.67 8.11
C SER A 20 4.25 -22.38 7.44
N GLY A 21 3.77 -21.22 7.88
CA GLY A 21 4.17 -19.91 7.35
C GLY A 21 3.39 -19.43 6.12
N SER A 22 2.53 -20.26 5.52
CA SER A 22 1.61 -19.89 4.44
C SER A 22 0.17 -19.74 4.94
N VAL A 23 -0.63 -18.99 4.17
CA VAL A 23 -2.09 -18.95 4.36
C VAL A 23 -2.72 -20.03 3.50
N GLU A 24 -3.49 -20.89 4.16
CA GLU A 24 -4.35 -21.89 3.55
C GLU A 24 -5.77 -21.36 3.45
N ILE A 25 -6.44 -21.68 2.33
CA ILE A 25 -7.72 -21.09 1.95
C ILE A 25 -8.70 -22.19 1.55
N TYR A 26 -9.86 -22.19 2.17
CA TYR A 26 -11.05 -22.88 1.69
C TYR A 26 -12.11 -21.82 1.33
N ASN A 27 -12.46 -21.73 0.05
CA ASN A 27 -13.42 -20.78 -0.47
C ASN A 27 -14.47 -21.50 -1.34
N PRO A 28 -15.65 -21.84 -0.79
CA PRO A 28 -16.74 -22.47 -1.55
C PRO A 28 -17.62 -21.44 -2.28
N THR A 29 -17.23 -20.17 -2.33
CA THR A 29 -18.01 -19.08 -2.92
C THR A 29 -17.52 -18.73 -4.33
N SER A 30 -18.21 -17.79 -4.99
CA SER A 30 -17.80 -17.24 -6.28
C SER A 30 -16.75 -16.13 -6.19
N PHE A 31 -16.31 -15.71 -5.00
CA PHE A 31 -15.32 -14.64 -4.87
C PHE A 31 -13.95 -15.10 -5.37
N LYS A 32 -13.37 -14.36 -6.32
CA LYS A 32 -12.11 -14.72 -6.96
C LYS A 32 -10.94 -14.37 -6.05
N LEU A 33 -10.03 -15.32 -5.79
CA LEU A 33 -8.79 -15.03 -5.08
C LEU A 33 -7.93 -14.05 -5.90
N LEU A 34 -7.61 -12.89 -5.34
CA LEU A 34 -6.70 -11.90 -5.92
C LEU A 34 -5.26 -12.12 -5.44
N GLY A 35 -5.09 -12.51 -4.18
CA GLY A 35 -3.78 -12.78 -3.62
C GLY A 35 -3.85 -13.31 -2.19
N LYS A 36 -2.75 -13.91 -1.73
CA LYS A 36 -2.58 -14.34 -0.35
C LYS A 36 -1.18 -13.99 0.15
N GLY A 37 -1.07 -13.63 1.42
CA GLY A 37 0.18 -13.22 2.05
C GLY A 37 0.23 -13.61 3.51
N HIS A 38 1.19 -13.07 4.26
CA HIS A 38 1.45 -13.48 5.64
C HIS A 38 0.30 -13.19 6.63
N GLN A 39 -0.51 -12.17 6.32
CA GLN A 39 -1.58 -11.66 7.19
C GLN A 39 -2.95 -12.24 6.86
N GLY A 40 -3.12 -12.77 5.65
CA GLY A 40 -4.44 -13.18 5.16
C GLY A 40 -4.53 -13.31 3.64
N ALA A 41 -5.75 -13.25 3.14
CA ALA A 41 -6.06 -13.40 1.72
C ALA A 41 -7.03 -12.33 1.24
N VAL A 42 -6.89 -11.91 -0.01
CA VAL A 42 -7.72 -10.89 -0.66
C VAL A 42 -8.53 -11.55 -1.75
N PHE A 43 -9.84 -11.31 -1.75
CA PHE A 43 -10.78 -11.81 -2.75
C PHE A 43 -11.51 -10.66 -3.43
N GLN A 44 -11.80 -10.80 -4.72
CA GLN A 44 -12.68 -9.90 -5.46
C GLN A 44 -14.13 -10.27 -5.19
N ILE A 45 -14.94 -9.29 -4.81
CA ILE A 45 -16.39 -9.43 -4.64
C ILE A 45 -17.09 -9.14 -5.97
N ASP A 46 -16.75 -8.01 -6.60
CA ASP A 46 -17.28 -7.53 -7.88
C ASP A 46 -16.30 -6.57 -8.56
N GLU A 47 -16.74 -5.80 -9.55
CA GLU A 47 -15.90 -4.84 -10.29
C GLU A 47 -15.40 -3.65 -9.44
N ASN A 48 -16.04 -3.36 -8.32
CA ASN A 48 -15.75 -2.19 -7.49
C ASN A 48 -15.23 -2.54 -6.09
N ARG A 49 -15.39 -3.79 -5.65
CA ARG A 49 -15.15 -4.21 -4.26
C ARG A 49 -14.28 -5.45 -4.17
N CYS A 50 -13.37 -5.40 -3.21
CA CYS A 50 -12.62 -6.55 -2.75
C CYS A 50 -12.76 -6.69 -1.22
N VAL A 51 -12.37 -7.85 -0.71
CA VAL A 51 -12.34 -8.15 0.72
C VAL A 51 -11.00 -8.74 1.08
N LYS A 52 -10.36 -8.20 2.11
CA LYS A 52 -9.22 -8.83 2.77
C LYS A 52 -9.72 -9.54 4.02
N ILE A 53 -9.52 -10.85 4.09
CA ILE A 53 -9.79 -11.68 5.27
C ILE A 53 -8.46 -11.90 5.97
N TYR A 54 -8.44 -11.70 7.30
CA TYR A 54 -7.23 -11.69 8.13
C TYR A 54 -7.16 -12.94 9.01
N CYS A 55 -5.95 -13.48 9.17
CA CYS A 55 -5.70 -14.58 10.11
C CYS A 55 -5.60 -14.08 11.55
N ALA A 56 -5.16 -12.84 11.77
CA ALA A 56 -4.98 -12.25 13.09
C ALA A 56 -5.78 -10.94 13.22
N LYS A 57 -6.56 -10.82 14.29
CA LYS A 57 -7.35 -9.62 14.58
C LYS A 57 -6.49 -8.36 14.73
N GLN A 58 -5.28 -8.50 15.28
CA GLN A 58 -4.37 -7.37 15.45
C GLN A 58 -3.94 -6.73 14.11
N ASP A 59 -3.76 -7.55 13.06
CA ASP A 59 -3.41 -7.04 11.74
C ASP A 59 -4.61 -6.33 11.08
N LEU A 60 -5.82 -6.86 11.28
CA LEU A 60 -7.06 -6.19 10.85
C LEU A 60 -7.21 -4.84 11.52
N ASP A 61 -7.10 -4.79 12.85
CA ASP A 61 -7.34 -3.55 13.61
C ASP A 61 -6.34 -2.46 13.22
N ARG A 62 -5.07 -2.84 12.98
CA ARG A 62 -4.03 -1.92 12.48
C ARG A 62 -4.27 -1.46 11.06
N GLU A 63 -4.62 -2.36 10.14
CA GLU A 63 -4.95 -1.98 8.76
C GLU A 63 -6.16 -1.05 8.74
N LEU A 64 -7.25 -1.41 9.43
CA LEU A 64 -8.46 -0.60 9.47
C LEU A 64 -8.18 0.81 9.98
N HIS A 65 -7.39 0.93 11.05
CA HIS A 65 -6.99 2.23 11.58
C HIS A 65 -6.17 3.04 10.55
N GLY A 66 -5.20 2.42 9.88
CA GLY A 66 -4.45 3.06 8.79
C GLY A 66 -5.38 3.51 7.66
N LEU A 67 -6.21 2.62 7.14
CA LEU A 67 -7.15 2.91 6.05
C LEU A 67 -8.11 4.05 6.41
N GLN A 68 -8.57 4.15 7.66
CA GLN A 68 -9.42 5.25 8.13
C GLN A 68 -8.67 6.59 8.12
N LEU A 69 -7.43 6.62 8.62
CA LEU A 69 -6.61 7.84 8.61
C LEU A 69 -6.32 8.32 7.19
N GLY A 70 -5.83 7.43 6.32
CA GLY A 70 -5.56 7.76 4.92
C GLY A 70 -6.83 8.04 4.12
N GLY A 71 -7.95 7.40 4.48
CA GLY A 71 -9.25 7.61 3.86
C GLY A 71 -9.78 9.03 4.05
N ASN A 72 -9.49 9.67 5.19
CA ASN A 72 -9.92 11.05 5.48
C ASN A 72 -9.32 12.09 4.50
N ILE A 73 -8.17 11.79 3.91
CA ILE A 73 -7.50 12.67 2.93
C ILE A 73 -7.54 12.07 1.51
N GLY A 74 -8.18 10.92 1.32
CA GLY A 74 -8.34 10.27 0.02
C GLY A 74 -7.12 9.51 -0.51
N ILE A 75 -6.08 9.27 0.32
CA ILE A 75 -4.88 8.51 -0.09
C ILE A 75 -5.05 6.99 0.03
N CYS A 76 -6.11 6.50 0.69
CA CYS A 76 -6.39 5.06 0.77
C CYS A 76 -7.68 4.68 0.01
N PRO A 77 -7.84 3.40 -0.36
CA PRO A 77 -9.10 2.87 -0.86
C PRO A 77 -10.25 3.16 0.10
N LYS A 78 -11.44 3.41 -0.44
CA LYS A 78 -12.64 3.56 0.39
C LYS A 78 -12.95 2.26 1.12
N VAL A 79 -13.06 2.31 2.45
CA VAL A 79 -13.61 1.20 3.25
C VAL A 79 -15.13 1.25 3.18
N TYR A 80 -15.76 0.13 2.81
CA TYR A 80 -17.22 0.01 2.76
C TYR A 80 -17.77 -0.56 4.07
N LEU A 81 -17.20 -1.67 4.55
CA LEU A 81 -17.54 -2.25 5.84
C LEU A 81 -16.41 -3.12 6.38
N SER A 82 -16.40 -3.37 7.69
CA SER A 82 -15.46 -4.26 8.35
C SER A 82 -16.18 -5.15 9.35
N GLY A 83 -15.72 -6.39 9.49
CA GLY A 83 -16.28 -7.37 10.41
C GLY A 83 -15.24 -7.96 11.36
N LYS A 84 -15.55 -9.14 11.93
CA LYS A 84 -14.72 -9.82 12.93
C LYS A 84 -13.29 -10.07 12.46
N ASN A 85 -13.12 -10.44 11.21
CA ASN A 85 -11.84 -10.85 10.61
C ASN A 85 -11.71 -10.40 9.14
N PHE A 86 -12.49 -9.42 8.68
CA PHE A 86 -12.42 -8.96 7.29
C PHE A 86 -12.62 -7.44 7.16
N ILE A 87 -12.13 -6.89 6.05
CA ILE A 87 -12.40 -5.52 5.60
C ILE A 87 -12.82 -5.59 4.13
N VAL A 88 -14.00 -5.05 3.81
CA VAL A 88 -14.47 -4.82 2.43
C VAL A 88 -14.12 -3.40 2.03
N MET A 89 -13.42 -3.24 0.92
CA MET A 89 -12.92 -1.96 0.44
C MET A 89 -12.94 -1.88 -1.09
N GLU A 90 -12.70 -0.68 -1.60
CA GLU A 90 -12.56 -0.38 -3.02
C GLU A 90 -11.52 -1.29 -3.67
N TYR A 91 -11.91 -1.91 -4.78
CA TYR A 91 -11.02 -2.71 -5.60
C TYR A 91 -10.31 -1.81 -6.61
N LEU A 92 -8.98 -1.66 -6.45
CA LEU A 92 -8.16 -0.90 -7.38
C LEU A 92 -7.76 -1.78 -8.57
N THR A 93 -8.18 -1.38 -9.77
CA THR A 93 -7.85 -2.05 -11.05
C THR A 93 -6.77 -1.34 -11.84
N TYR A 94 -6.19 -0.30 -11.25
CA TYR A 94 -5.14 0.53 -11.84
C TYR A 94 -3.74 -0.10 -11.67
N PRO A 95 -2.75 0.27 -12.49
CA PRO A 95 -1.39 -0.19 -12.29
C PRO A 95 -0.79 0.36 -10.99
N THR A 96 0.07 -0.43 -10.36
CA THR A 96 0.95 0.04 -9.30
C THR A 96 2.00 1.01 -9.86
N LEU A 97 2.61 1.85 -9.02
CA LEU A 97 3.70 2.74 -9.42
C LEU A 97 4.87 1.93 -9.97
N PHE A 98 5.13 0.75 -9.39
CA PHE A 98 6.13 -0.18 -9.89
C PHE A 98 5.85 -0.59 -11.35
N GLU A 99 4.63 -1.06 -11.65
CA GLU A 99 4.23 -1.44 -13.02
C GLU A 99 4.12 -0.23 -13.96
N TYR A 100 3.76 0.95 -13.42
CA TYR A 100 3.64 2.18 -14.20
C TYR A 100 5.00 2.64 -14.74
N LEU A 101 6.06 2.50 -13.92
CA LEU A 101 7.43 2.85 -14.30
C LEU A 101 8.03 1.90 -15.36
N ASP A 102 7.47 0.69 -15.53
CA ASP A 102 7.88 -0.21 -16.62
C ASP A 102 7.43 0.31 -17.99
N GLN A 103 6.39 1.16 -18.03
CA GLN A 103 5.75 1.65 -19.26
C GLN A 103 5.94 3.15 -19.48
N ASN A 104 6.32 3.90 -18.45
CA ASN A 104 6.41 5.35 -18.47
C ASN A 104 7.74 5.79 -17.86
N PRO A 105 8.47 6.71 -18.50
CA PRO A 105 9.74 7.20 -17.97
C PRO A 105 9.51 7.98 -16.67
N LEU A 106 10.47 7.89 -15.76
CA LEU A 106 10.50 8.78 -14.61
C LEU A 106 10.91 10.19 -15.06
N ASP A 107 10.05 11.18 -14.78
CA ASP A 107 10.36 12.59 -14.97
C ASP A 107 10.10 13.40 -13.69
N LYS A 108 10.28 14.71 -13.77
CA LYS A 108 10.05 15.62 -12.65
C LYS A 108 8.57 15.70 -12.24
N GLU A 109 7.64 15.54 -13.18
CA GLU A 109 6.21 15.61 -12.88
C GLU A 109 5.76 14.38 -12.09
N LEU A 110 6.15 13.19 -12.55
CA LEU A 110 5.90 11.95 -11.82
C LEU A 110 6.62 11.95 -10.47
N THR A 111 7.85 12.46 -10.41
CA THR A 111 8.56 12.61 -9.13
C THR A 111 7.82 13.53 -8.16
N ALA A 112 7.27 14.66 -8.63
CA ALA A 112 6.46 15.55 -7.80
C ALA A 112 5.22 14.85 -7.25
N LYS A 113 4.52 14.07 -8.08
CA LYS A 113 3.37 13.25 -7.63
C LYS A 113 3.76 12.19 -6.59
N ILE A 114 4.94 11.59 -6.71
CA ILE A 114 5.47 10.64 -5.70
C ILE A 114 5.81 11.38 -4.39
N ILE A 115 6.34 12.61 -4.46
CA ILE A 115 6.58 13.45 -3.28
C ILE A 115 5.24 13.79 -2.58
N ASP A 116 4.19 14.09 -3.34
CA ASP A 116 2.85 14.36 -2.79
C ASP A 116 2.31 13.17 -1.97
N VAL A 117 2.65 11.92 -2.36
CA VAL A 117 2.34 10.72 -1.55
C VAL A 117 3.06 10.75 -0.20
N LEU A 118 4.34 11.13 -0.17
CA LEU A 118 5.12 11.22 1.07
C LEU A 118 4.59 12.35 1.98
N ASP A 119 4.22 13.50 1.41
CA ASP A 119 3.61 14.59 2.16
C ASP A 119 2.20 14.21 2.67
N SER A 120 1.44 13.46 1.88
CA SER A 120 0.14 12.92 2.30
C SER A 120 0.27 11.89 3.43
N PHE A 121 1.37 11.13 3.50
CA PHE A 121 1.64 10.28 4.66
C PHE A 121 1.77 11.10 5.95
N GLU A 122 2.49 12.23 5.90
CA GLU A 122 2.55 13.14 7.05
C GLU A 122 1.18 13.70 7.40
N GLN A 123 0.41 14.13 6.40
CA GLN A 123 -0.92 14.68 6.59
C GLN A 123 -1.89 13.66 7.22
N ALA A 124 -1.77 12.38 6.85
CA ALA A 124 -2.56 11.29 7.44
C ALA A 124 -2.13 10.94 8.87
N GLY A 125 -1.03 11.49 9.37
CA GLY A 125 -0.46 11.15 10.68
C GLY A 125 0.37 9.86 10.67
N TYR A 126 0.77 9.37 9.50
CA TYR A 126 1.73 8.28 9.40
C TYR A 126 3.14 8.75 9.72
N ASN A 127 3.98 7.84 10.20
CA ASN A 127 5.37 8.14 10.52
C ASN A 127 6.37 7.11 9.97
N ARG A 128 5.92 6.19 9.12
CA ARG A 128 6.77 5.32 8.31
C ARG A 128 6.62 5.66 6.84
N PHE A 129 7.68 6.17 6.23
CA PHE A 129 7.72 6.59 4.82
C PHE A 129 8.35 5.54 3.89
N ASP A 130 8.88 4.46 4.47
CA ASP A 130 9.41 3.29 3.77
C ASP A 130 8.30 2.43 3.14
N HIS A 131 7.65 2.91 2.08
CA HIS A 131 6.55 2.21 1.43
C HIS A 131 6.97 1.68 0.05
N SER A 132 6.52 0.49 -0.33
CA SER A 132 6.89 -0.11 -1.63
C SER A 132 6.08 0.53 -2.75
N ALA A 133 6.71 0.77 -3.91
CA ALA A 133 6.01 1.24 -5.10
C ALA A 133 4.96 0.23 -5.60
N ARG A 134 5.07 -1.05 -5.20
CA ARG A 134 4.10 -2.12 -5.48
C ARG A 134 2.81 -2.01 -4.68
N HIS A 135 2.76 -1.10 -3.71
CA HIS A 135 1.58 -0.83 -2.88
C HIS A 135 1.02 0.57 -3.10
N ILE A 136 1.57 1.31 -4.07
CA ILE A 136 1.10 2.62 -4.50
C ILE A 136 0.45 2.41 -5.87
N TYR A 137 -0.79 2.80 -6.04
CA TYR A 137 -1.57 2.68 -7.28
C TYR A 137 -1.68 4.03 -7.96
N VAL A 138 -1.40 4.08 -9.26
CA VAL A 138 -1.55 5.29 -10.08
C VAL A 138 -2.96 5.32 -10.64
N VAL A 139 -3.82 6.15 -10.04
CA VAL A 139 -5.24 6.28 -10.42
C VAL A 139 -5.41 7.44 -11.43
N PRO A 140 -6.59 7.61 -12.05
CA PRO A 140 -6.81 8.67 -13.03
C PRO A 140 -6.40 10.06 -12.53
N ASP A 141 -6.03 10.93 -13.46
CA ASP A 141 -5.46 12.28 -13.22
C ASP A 141 -4.08 12.28 -12.54
N GLY A 142 -3.40 11.14 -12.47
CA GLY A 142 -2.07 11.01 -11.86
C GLY A 142 -2.09 11.09 -10.33
N LYS A 143 -3.27 10.98 -9.72
CA LYS A 143 -3.41 10.80 -8.27
C LYS A 143 -2.89 9.42 -7.88
N MET A 144 -2.59 9.23 -6.60
CA MET A 144 -2.14 7.95 -6.08
C MET A 144 -2.94 7.51 -4.87
N LYS A 145 -3.16 6.20 -4.77
CA LYS A 145 -3.73 5.55 -3.58
C LYS A 145 -2.76 4.50 -3.06
N VAL A 146 -2.72 4.30 -1.74
CA VAL A 146 -1.83 3.33 -1.10
C VAL A 146 -2.62 2.25 -0.37
N ILE A 147 -2.11 1.02 -0.43
CA ILE A 147 -2.58 -0.14 0.33
C ILE A 147 -1.49 -0.62 1.29
N ASP A 148 -1.71 -1.71 2.03
CA ASP A 148 -0.74 -2.27 2.98
C ASP A 148 -0.27 -1.27 4.06
N VAL A 149 -1.25 -0.68 4.76
CA VAL A 149 -1.04 0.41 5.72
C VAL A 149 -0.95 -0.06 7.18
N VAL A 150 -1.03 -1.38 7.41
CA VAL A 150 -0.90 -2.08 8.71
C VAL A 150 0.31 -1.65 9.57
N HIS A 151 1.37 -1.11 8.97
CA HIS A 151 2.61 -0.73 9.65
C HIS A 151 3.01 0.73 9.45
N MET A 152 2.09 1.60 9.05
CA MET A 152 2.37 3.02 8.78
C MET A 152 2.58 3.87 10.04
N ILE A 153 2.16 3.36 11.21
CA ILE A 153 2.38 3.98 12.52
C ILE A 153 3.35 3.10 13.32
N LYS A 154 4.48 3.68 13.67
CA LYS A 154 5.58 3.05 14.41
C LYS A 154 5.88 3.84 15.68
N PRO A 155 6.41 3.19 16.74
CA PRO A 155 6.90 3.90 17.91
C PRO A 155 8.05 4.87 17.58
N GLN A 156 8.87 4.52 16.59
CA GLN A 156 9.97 5.36 16.08
C GLN A 156 9.72 5.67 14.60
N PRO A 157 9.74 6.94 14.18
CA PRO A 157 9.58 7.32 12.78
C PRO A 157 10.64 6.70 11.88
N ILE A 158 10.26 6.36 10.65
CA ILE A 158 11.15 5.84 9.61
C ILE A 158 11.05 6.76 8.40
N HIS A 159 12.02 7.67 8.24
CA HIS A 159 12.00 8.68 7.19
C HIS A 159 12.62 8.23 5.88
N LEU A 160 13.66 7.39 5.92
CA LEU A 160 14.30 6.91 4.71
C LEU A 160 13.38 5.95 3.95
N ALA A 161 12.99 6.33 2.73
CA ALA A 161 12.08 5.59 1.88
C ALA A 161 12.80 4.47 1.11
N LYS A 162 13.47 3.56 1.83
CA LYS A 162 14.36 2.54 1.25
C LYS A 162 13.69 1.69 0.17
N LYS A 163 12.50 1.16 0.46
CA LYS A 163 11.72 0.35 -0.47
C LYS A 163 11.29 1.15 -1.69
N LEU A 164 10.80 2.37 -1.49
CA LEU A 164 10.38 3.24 -2.59
C LEU A 164 11.55 3.53 -3.53
N ILE A 165 12.70 3.93 -2.97
CA ILE A 165 13.92 4.22 -3.75
C ILE A 165 14.42 2.96 -4.46
N GLY A 166 14.46 1.81 -3.77
CA GLY A 166 14.89 0.55 -4.36
C GLY A 166 13.96 0.05 -5.47
N ASP A 167 12.66 0.24 -5.30
CA ASP A 167 11.64 -0.13 -6.29
C ASP A 167 11.69 0.76 -7.56
N MET A 168 12.40 1.89 -7.55
CA MET A 168 12.67 2.68 -8.76
C MET A 168 13.61 1.96 -9.74
N GLY A 169 14.37 0.96 -9.26
CA GLY A 169 15.32 0.20 -10.07
C GLY A 169 16.33 1.12 -10.76
N VAL A 170 16.44 1.01 -12.08
CA VAL A 170 17.36 1.81 -12.90
C VAL A 170 17.11 3.33 -12.79
N ASN A 171 15.92 3.75 -12.35
CA ASN A 171 15.57 5.16 -12.19
C ASN A 171 15.95 5.72 -10.81
N ALA A 172 16.54 4.92 -9.91
CA ALA A 172 16.74 5.33 -8.51
C ALA A 172 17.65 6.56 -8.37
N GLU A 173 18.73 6.66 -9.15
CA GLU A 173 19.62 7.84 -9.11
C GLU A 173 18.90 9.10 -9.59
N ASP A 174 18.18 9.01 -10.71
CA ASP A 174 17.41 10.13 -11.25
C ASP A 174 16.27 10.53 -10.31
N PHE A 175 15.60 9.57 -9.69
CA PHE A 175 14.58 9.84 -8.68
C PHE A 175 15.14 10.65 -7.52
N VAL A 176 16.25 10.22 -6.93
CA VAL A 176 16.88 10.92 -5.81
C VAL A 176 17.35 12.31 -6.22
N ARG A 177 17.91 12.46 -7.42
CA ARG A 177 18.31 13.76 -7.97
C ARG A 177 17.11 14.67 -8.17
N PHE A 178 16.02 14.18 -8.75
CA PHE A 178 14.79 14.96 -8.91
C PHE A 178 14.17 15.33 -7.56
N VAL A 179 14.20 14.44 -6.57
CA VAL A 179 13.74 14.76 -5.20
C VAL A 179 14.60 15.86 -4.58
N GLN A 180 15.92 15.86 -4.78
CA GLN A 180 16.79 16.95 -4.32
C GLN A 180 16.38 18.31 -4.91
N GLU A 181 16.03 18.33 -6.20
CA GLU A 181 15.63 19.55 -6.91
C GLU A 181 14.21 20.02 -6.51
N ILE A 182 13.27 19.10 -6.36
CA ILE A 182 11.84 19.41 -6.16
C ILE A 182 11.51 19.57 -4.66
N SER A 183 12.05 18.72 -3.81
CA SER A 183 11.80 18.72 -2.37
C SER A 183 13.09 18.52 -1.57
N PRO A 184 13.86 19.60 -1.36
CA PRO A 184 15.01 19.59 -0.45
C PRO A 184 14.66 19.08 0.95
N LYS A 185 13.40 19.24 1.40
CA LYS A 185 12.88 18.68 2.65
C LYS A 185 13.04 17.15 2.71
N TRP A 186 12.56 16.41 1.71
CA TRP A 186 12.64 14.96 1.68
C TRP A 186 14.06 14.47 1.43
N TYR A 187 14.77 15.11 0.51
CA TYR A 187 16.17 14.80 0.26
C TYR A 187 17.03 14.93 1.53
N ASN A 188 16.87 16.03 2.28
CA ASN A 188 17.62 16.25 3.53
C ASN A 188 17.28 15.20 4.60
N ARG A 189 16.05 14.69 4.65
CA ARG A 189 15.70 13.59 5.56
C ARG A 189 16.41 12.29 5.20
N TRP A 190 16.63 12.04 3.92
CA TRP A 190 17.29 10.83 3.45
C TRP A 190 18.80 10.92 3.60
N VAL A 191 19.43 12.01 3.17
CA VAL A 191 20.90 12.15 3.19
C VAL A 191 21.49 12.14 4.61
N ASN A 192 20.69 12.52 5.62
CA ASN A 192 21.09 12.47 7.02
C ASN A 192 20.82 11.11 7.69
N ASP A 193 20.20 10.17 6.98
CA ASP A 193 20.00 8.80 7.48
C ASP A 193 21.30 7.98 7.29
N PRO A 194 21.81 7.31 8.33
CA PRO A 194 23.06 6.55 8.25
C PRO A 194 23.09 5.47 7.16
N ASP A 195 21.93 4.93 6.77
CA ASP A 195 21.84 3.84 5.80
C ASP A 195 21.71 4.35 4.34
N PHE A 196 21.61 5.67 4.14
CA PHE A 196 21.43 6.25 2.81
C PHE A 196 22.63 6.04 1.87
N PRO A 197 23.90 6.22 2.30
CA PRO A 197 25.05 5.95 1.42
C PRO A 197 25.11 4.51 0.92
N ASP A 198 24.82 3.55 1.80
CA ASP A 198 24.77 2.13 1.46
C ASP A 198 23.63 1.80 0.49
N LEU A 199 22.46 2.42 0.69
CA LEU A 199 21.34 2.32 -0.24
C LEU A 199 21.74 2.84 -1.63
N MET A 200 22.32 4.04 -1.70
CA MET A 200 22.73 4.65 -2.96
C MET A 200 23.81 3.84 -3.68
N THR A 201 24.69 3.16 -2.95
CA THR A 201 25.68 2.25 -3.55
C THR A 201 25.01 1.02 -4.15
N LYS A 202 23.98 0.46 -3.49
CA LYS A 202 23.25 -0.73 -3.97
C LYS A 202 22.41 -0.47 -5.21
N VAL A 203 21.81 0.71 -5.33
CA VAL A 203 20.95 1.04 -6.49
C VAL A 203 21.71 1.52 -7.72
N LYS A 204 23.02 1.79 -7.58
CA LYS A 204 23.94 2.11 -8.68
C LYS A 204 24.48 0.89 -9.42
N GLY A 205 24.51 -0.26 -8.74
CA GLY A 205 25.04 -1.53 -9.25
C GLY A 205 23.93 -2.42 -9.78
#